data_AF-A0A0F6RL29-F1
#
_entry.id   AF-A0A0F6RL29-F1
#
_cell.length_a   1.000
_cell.length_b   1.000
_cell.length_c   1.000
_cell.angle_alpha   90.00
_cell.angle_beta   90.00
_cell.angle_gamma   90.00
#
_symmetry.space_group_name_H-M   'P 1'
#
loop_
_entity.id
_entity.type
_entity.pdbx_description
1 polymer ?
#
loop_
_entity_poly.entity_id
_entity_poly.type
_entity_poly.pdbx_seq_one_letter_code
_entity_poly.pdbx_strand_id
1 'polypeptide(L)'
;MNESLYKYHRQKLEQLMAEIGCKNLEELSRLSGLSSWQLQRVRHGLIAKLSSESLVKLANALQLPVSDLLAHFQIPTMGTEDRSGELKILEQEYQNLQQQLDQQKEELAAEFQRQSIEALESWLVQWPTAEAVARKNPDLAAVKILSLVKPIMQLLERWGVQPIHSVGDHVGYDPQIHQLIDGQAEIGTQVLVRYRGYRHGEKLLYRARVSLIKVEMPEIQPVETENVTA
;
A
#
# COMPACT_ATOMS: atom_id res chain seq x y z
N MET A 1 25.79 -0.29 7.19
CA MET A 1 26.29 -1.63 7.61
C MET A 1 27.79 -1.65 7.33
N ASN A 2 28.64 -1.69 8.36
CA ASN A 2 30.08 -1.43 8.20
C ASN A 2 30.81 -2.57 7.47
N GLU A 3 31.01 -2.39 6.16
CA GLU A 3 31.80 -3.29 5.30
C GLU A 3 33.22 -3.53 5.85
N SER A 4 33.78 -2.54 6.54
CA SER A 4 35.07 -2.61 7.23
C SER A 4 35.12 -3.64 8.36
N LEU A 5 34.05 -3.75 9.17
CA LEU A 5 33.97 -4.69 10.28
C LEU A 5 33.80 -6.14 9.78
N TYR A 6 33.00 -6.34 8.76
CA TYR A 6 32.86 -7.66 8.13
C TYR A 6 34.19 -8.15 7.54
N LYS A 7 34.95 -7.27 6.87
CA LYS A 7 36.26 -7.60 6.32
C LYS A 7 37.25 -7.97 7.42
N TYR A 8 37.30 -7.20 8.50
CA TYR A 8 38.17 -7.47 9.66
C TYR A 8 37.89 -8.83 10.31
N HIS A 9 36.63 -9.08 10.70
CA HIS A 9 36.27 -10.33 11.38
C HIS A 9 36.39 -11.55 10.47
N ARG A 10 36.13 -11.39 9.16
CA ARG A 10 36.41 -12.43 8.16
C ARG A 10 37.90 -12.79 8.13
N GLN A 11 38.77 -11.80 7.94
CA GLN A 11 40.21 -12.03 7.84
C GLN A 11 40.76 -12.64 9.13
N LYS A 12 40.26 -12.20 10.30
CA LYS A 12 40.68 -12.74 11.59
C LYS A 12 40.27 -14.21 11.76
N LEU A 13 39.06 -14.57 11.35
CA LEU A 13 38.60 -15.97 11.38
C LEU A 13 39.41 -16.84 10.41
N GLU A 14 39.69 -16.35 9.20
CA GLU A 14 40.52 -17.04 8.21
C GLU A 14 41.96 -17.27 8.73
N GLN A 15 42.53 -16.30 9.45
CA GLN A 15 43.84 -16.45 10.10
C GLN A 15 43.83 -17.57 11.14
N LEU A 16 42.84 -17.56 12.05
CA LEU A 16 42.72 -18.59 13.09
C LEU A 16 42.45 -19.99 12.51
N MET A 17 41.71 -20.05 11.40
CA MET A 17 41.50 -21.30 10.66
C MET A 17 42.79 -21.82 10.01
N ALA A 18 43.62 -20.93 9.47
CA ALA A 18 44.91 -21.31 8.89
C ALA A 18 45.87 -21.88 9.95
N GLU A 19 45.84 -21.37 11.18
CA GLU A 19 46.65 -21.86 12.30
C GLU A 19 46.30 -23.31 12.69
N ILE A 20 45.05 -23.72 12.52
CA ILE A 20 44.59 -25.10 12.75
C ILE A 20 44.52 -25.95 11.46
N GLY A 21 45.02 -25.44 10.33
CA GLY A 21 45.04 -26.15 9.05
C GLY A 21 43.68 -26.33 8.36
N CYS A 22 42.66 -25.57 8.75
CA CYS A 22 41.33 -25.59 8.13
C CYS A 22 41.29 -24.68 6.88
N LYS A 23 40.85 -25.23 5.75
CA LYS A 23 40.88 -24.52 4.46
C LYS A 23 39.60 -23.73 4.18
N ASN A 24 38.47 -24.14 4.74
CA ASN A 24 37.18 -23.51 4.48
C ASN A 24 36.21 -23.60 5.68
N LEU A 25 35.13 -22.80 5.62
CA LEU A 25 34.12 -22.73 6.68
C LEU A 25 33.32 -24.02 6.83
N GLU A 26 33.26 -24.84 5.78
CA GLU A 26 32.59 -26.14 5.79
C GLU A 26 33.37 -27.15 6.65
N GLU A 27 34.69 -27.15 6.55
CA GLU A 27 35.58 -27.93 7.42
C GLU A 27 35.47 -27.46 8.88
N LEU A 28 35.45 -26.13 9.11
CA LEU A 28 35.25 -25.59 10.46
C LEU A 28 33.87 -25.93 11.02
N SER A 29 32.82 -25.90 10.20
CA SER A 29 31.47 -26.34 10.56
C SER A 29 31.46 -27.81 10.98
N ARG A 30 32.12 -28.67 10.21
CA ARG A 30 32.24 -30.10 10.53
C ARG A 30 33.02 -30.35 11.82
N LEU A 31 34.09 -29.59 12.06
CA LEU A 31 34.94 -29.74 13.25
C LEU A 31 34.29 -29.17 14.52
N SER A 32 33.59 -28.04 14.42
CA SER A 32 32.93 -27.38 15.55
C SER A 32 31.51 -27.86 15.81
N GLY A 33 30.88 -28.54 14.85
CA GLY A 33 29.45 -28.88 14.90
C GLY A 33 28.54 -27.66 14.83
N LEU A 34 29.03 -26.51 14.34
CA LEU A 34 28.27 -25.28 14.18
C LEU A 34 27.71 -25.17 12.77
N SER A 35 26.49 -24.66 12.65
CA SER A 35 25.89 -24.37 11.35
C SER A 35 26.64 -23.26 10.59
N SER A 36 26.60 -23.31 9.25
CA SER A 36 27.18 -22.27 8.40
C SER A 36 26.66 -20.87 8.74
N TRP A 37 25.40 -20.75 9.19
CA TRP A 37 24.80 -19.49 9.63
C TRP A 37 25.44 -18.95 10.93
N GLN A 38 25.75 -19.82 11.90
CA GLN A 38 26.45 -19.41 13.11
C GLN A 38 27.87 -18.92 12.80
N LEU A 39 28.58 -19.57 11.87
CA LEU A 39 29.89 -19.13 11.42
C LEU A 39 29.83 -17.81 10.62
N GLN A 40 28.78 -17.59 9.83
CA GLN A 40 28.55 -16.29 9.21
C GLN A 40 28.32 -15.20 10.25
N ARG A 41 27.59 -15.47 11.33
CA ARG A 41 27.41 -14.50 12.43
C ARG A 41 28.72 -14.10 13.08
N VAL A 42 29.68 -15.02 13.22
CA VAL A 42 31.04 -14.69 13.68
C VAL A 42 31.72 -13.74 12.71
N ARG A 43 31.67 -14.01 11.39
CA ARG A 43 32.22 -13.12 10.35
C ARG A 43 31.57 -11.73 10.33
N HIS A 44 30.31 -11.62 10.76
CA HIS A 44 29.59 -10.35 10.89
C HIS A 44 29.82 -9.64 12.23
N GLY A 45 30.75 -10.11 13.07
CA GLY A 45 31.07 -9.47 14.36
C GLY A 45 30.01 -9.73 15.44
N LEU A 46 29.12 -10.70 15.25
CA LEU A 46 28.05 -11.04 16.19
C LEU A 46 28.42 -12.22 17.11
N ILE A 47 29.72 -12.44 17.34
CA ILE A 47 30.22 -13.53 18.19
C ILE A 47 29.63 -13.43 19.61
N ALA A 48 29.48 -12.23 20.16
CA ALA A 48 28.88 -11.98 21.47
C ALA A 48 27.38 -12.32 21.55
N LYS A 49 26.70 -12.53 20.42
CA LYS A 49 25.29 -12.94 20.36
C LYS A 49 25.11 -14.44 20.12
N LEU A 50 26.18 -15.24 20.13
CA LEU A 50 26.09 -16.70 20.08
C LEU A 50 25.77 -17.26 21.47
N SER A 51 25.15 -18.43 21.51
CA SER A 51 24.95 -19.15 22.77
C SER A 51 26.30 -19.53 23.40
N SER A 52 26.34 -19.65 24.73
CA SER A 52 27.53 -20.12 25.46
C SER A 52 28.02 -21.47 24.94
N GLU A 53 27.10 -22.39 24.62
CA GLU A 53 27.41 -23.68 24.02
C GLU A 53 28.10 -23.53 22.65
N SER A 54 27.60 -22.63 21.80
CA SER A 54 28.21 -22.37 20.49
C SER A 54 29.60 -21.74 20.60
N LEU A 55 29.81 -20.88 21.59
CA LEU A 55 31.12 -20.28 21.86
C LEU A 55 32.14 -21.32 22.32
N VAL A 56 31.75 -22.22 23.22
CA VAL A 56 32.62 -23.32 23.67
C VAL A 56 32.97 -24.27 22.52
N LYS A 57 31.99 -24.62 21.67
CA LYS A 57 32.23 -25.45 20.48
C LYS A 57 33.20 -24.79 19.50
N LEU A 58 33.05 -23.49 19.24
CA LEU A 58 33.96 -22.74 18.37
C LEU A 58 35.36 -22.63 18.97
N ALA A 59 35.45 -22.33 20.26
CA ALA A 59 36.70 -22.21 21.01
C ALA A 59 37.49 -23.54 20.99
N ASN A 60 36.81 -24.66 21.24
CA ASN A 60 37.40 -25.99 21.18
C ASN A 60 37.89 -26.34 19.77
N ALA A 61 37.11 -26.02 18.73
CA ALA A 61 37.50 -26.28 17.34
C ALA A 61 38.71 -25.46 16.91
N LEU A 62 38.80 -24.22 17.38
CA LEU A 62 39.93 -23.31 17.13
C LEU A 62 41.09 -23.49 18.14
N GLN A 63 40.97 -24.46 19.06
CA GLN A 63 41.97 -24.74 20.10
C GLN A 63 42.39 -23.53 20.94
N LEU A 64 41.44 -22.64 21.24
CA LEU A 64 41.65 -21.40 21.99
C LEU A 64 40.73 -21.36 23.20
N PRO A 65 41.14 -20.79 24.35
CA PRO A 65 40.22 -20.54 25.44
C PRO A 65 39.18 -19.48 25.02
N VAL A 66 37.96 -19.61 25.56
CA VAL A 66 36.83 -18.73 25.19
C VAL A 66 37.15 -17.25 25.44
N SER A 67 37.92 -16.94 26.48
CA SER A 67 38.40 -15.58 26.78
C SER A 67 39.21 -14.99 25.64
N ASP A 68 40.14 -15.77 25.10
CA ASP A 68 41.07 -15.30 24.07
C ASP A 68 40.34 -15.21 22.74
N LEU A 69 39.44 -16.17 22.45
CA LEU A 69 38.54 -16.08 21.31
C LEU A 69 37.76 -14.77 21.32
N LEU A 70 37.13 -14.42 22.45
CA LEU A 70 36.40 -13.17 22.57
C LEU A 70 37.33 -11.96 22.42
N ALA A 71 38.55 -12.00 22.96
CA ALA A 71 39.53 -10.93 22.81
C ALA A 71 39.98 -10.72 21.35
N HIS A 72 40.16 -11.81 20.58
CA HIS A 72 40.57 -11.74 19.16
C HIS A 72 39.48 -11.16 18.25
N PHE A 73 38.21 -11.29 18.65
CA PHE A 73 37.06 -10.74 17.92
C PHE A 73 36.47 -9.48 18.59
N GLN A 74 37.09 -8.97 19.65
CA GLN A 74 36.82 -7.61 20.10
C GLN A 74 37.34 -6.67 19.03
N ILE A 75 36.48 -5.77 18.57
CA ILE A 75 36.88 -4.69 17.69
C ILE A 75 37.95 -3.90 18.47
N PRO A 76 39.19 -3.71 17.96
CA PRO A 76 40.09 -2.74 18.56
C PRO A 76 39.31 -1.45 18.57
N THR A 77 39.01 -0.94 19.76
CA THR A 77 38.25 0.28 19.93
C THR A 77 39.01 1.39 19.20
N MET A 78 38.69 1.62 17.92
CA MET A 78 38.66 2.97 17.38
C MET A 78 37.89 3.74 18.42
N GLY A 79 38.58 4.73 19.01
CA GLY A 79 38.28 5.25 20.34
C GLY A 79 36.79 5.43 20.55
N THR A 80 36.33 5.18 21.77
CA THR A 80 34.97 5.54 22.20
C THR A 80 34.58 6.99 21.82
N GLU A 81 35.57 7.85 21.54
CA GLU A 81 35.44 9.20 21.01
C GLU A 81 35.02 9.26 19.51
N ASP A 82 35.60 8.45 18.61
CA ASP A 82 35.24 8.45 17.17
C ASP A 82 33.81 7.97 16.94
N ARG A 83 33.39 6.91 17.65
CA ARG A 83 32.00 6.42 17.59
C ARG A 83 31.00 7.45 18.11
N SER A 84 31.38 8.26 19.09
CA SER A 84 30.51 9.31 19.60
C SER A 84 30.33 10.46 18.61
N GLY A 85 31.37 10.76 17.80
CA GLY A 85 31.29 11.73 16.71
C GLY A 85 30.43 11.21 15.56
N GLU A 86 30.65 9.97 15.11
CA GLU A 86 29.85 9.33 14.05
C GLU A 86 28.37 9.22 14.43
N LEU A 87 28.06 8.85 15.68
CA LEU A 87 26.67 8.78 16.17
C LEU A 87 26.01 10.16 16.17
N LYS A 88 26.72 11.22 16.60
CA LYS A 88 26.18 12.60 16.56
C LYS A 88 25.93 13.09 15.14
N ILE A 89 26.82 12.77 14.19
CA ILE A 89 26.63 13.10 12.77
C ILE A 89 25.39 12.38 12.24
N LEU A 90 25.24 11.09 12.55
CA LEU A 90 24.09 10.31 12.11
C LEU A 90 22.77 10.79 12.72
N GLU A 91 22.77 11.18 14.00
CA GLU A 91 21.59 11.78 14.65
C GLU A 91 21.21 13.11 13.99
N GLN A 92 22.20 13.93 13.64
CA GLN A 92 21.97 15.19 12.94
C GLN A 92 21.42 14.95 11.52
N GLU A 93 21.97 13.99 10.77
CA GLU A 93 21.46 13.61 9.45
C GLU A 93 20.02 13.09 9.52
N TYR A 94 19.72 12.25 10.52
CA TYR A 94 18.37 11.76 10.73
C TYR A 94 17.39 12.90 11.04
N GLN A 95 17.76 13.85 11.89
CA GLN A 95 16.93 15.02 12.19
C GLN A 95 16.72 15.89 10.95
N ASN A 96 17.77 16.13 10.17
CA ASN A 96 17.68 16.89 8.93
C ASN A 96 16.74 16.19 7.93
N LEU A 97 16.85 14.87 7.78
CA LEU A 97 16.00 14.09 6.89
C LEU A 97 14.53 14.09 7.36
N GLN A 98 14.30 14.00 8.66
CA GLN A 98 12.96 14.08 9.24
C GLN A 98 12.32 15.45 8.94
N GLN A 99 13.07 16.53 9.13
CA GLN A 99 12.61 17.88 8.80
C GLN A 99 12.31 18.04 7.30
N GLN A 100 13.18 17.49 6.43
CA GLN A 100 12.95 17.49 4.99
C GLN A 100 11.68 16.72 4.60
N LEU A 101 11.41 15.58 5.23
CA LEU A 101 10.19 14.81 4.99
C LEU A 101 8.94 15.58 5.43
N ASP A 102 8.99 16.27 6.56
CA ASP A 102 7.84 17.02 7.05
C ASP A 102 7.58 18.26 6.17
N GLN A 103 8.63 18.96 5.73
CA GLN A 103 8.53 20.04 4.75
C GLN A 103 7.94 19.54 3.42
N GLN A 104 8.41 18.40 2.90
CA GLN A 104 7.88 17.82 1.66
C GLN A 104 6.39 17.45 1.77
N LYS A 105 5.93 16.96 2.93
CA LYS A 105 4.50 16.67 3.14
C LYS A 105 3.66 17.95 3.11
N GLU A 106 4.14 19.02 3.74
CA GLU A 106 3.46 20.31 3.73
C GLU A 106 3.38 20.89 2.32
N GLU A 107 4.47 20.82 1.56
CA GLU A 107 4.52 21.25 0.16
C GLU A 107 3.56 20.46 -0.72
N LEU A 108 3.54 19.13 -0.58
CA LEU A 108 2.60 18.27 -1.32
C LEU A 108 1.15 18.58 -0.96
N ALA A 109 0.85 18.83 0.32
CA ALA A 109 -0.50 19.19 0.76
C ALA A 109 -0.94 20.54 0.18
N ALA A 110 -0.05 21.54 0.19
CA ALA A 110 -0.30 22.85 -0.38
C ALA A 110 -0.46 22.79 -1.91
N GLU A 111 0.36 22.01 -2.59
CA GLU A 111 0.26 21.79 -4.03
C GLU A 111 -1.05 21.09 -4.40
N PHE A 112 -1.42 20.03 -3.67
CA PHE A 112 -2.69 19.35 -3.87
C PHE A 112 -3.88 20.30 -3.71
N GLN A 113 -3.87 21.15 -2.67
CA GLN A 113 -4.92 22.14 -2.45
C GLN A 113 -4.98 23.15 -3.61
N ARG A 114 -3.83 23.68 -4.05
CA ARG A 114 -3.76 24.61 -5.18
C ARG A 114 -4.31 24.00 -6.45
N GLN A 115 -3.84 22.80 -6.83
CA GLN A 115 -4.31 22.10 -8.03
C GLN A 115 -5.82 21.79 -7.98
N SER A 116 -6.34 21.46 -6.79
CA SER A 116 -7.77 21.22 -6.59
C SER A 116 -8.60 22.49 -6.78
N ILE A 117 -8.12 23.63 -6.26
CA ILE A 117 -8.77 24.94 -6.44
C ILE A 117 -8.75 25.36 -7.90
N GLU A 118 -7.61 25.23 -8.58
CA GLU A 118 -7.47 25.54 -10.02
C GLU A 118 -8.45 24.72 -10.86
N ALA A 119 -8.60 23.43 -10.58
CA ALA A 119 -9.57 22.58 -11.26
C ALA A 119 -11.03 23.01 -11.00
N LEU A 120 -11.32 23.57 -9.83
CA LEU A 120 -12.66 24.01 -9.42
C LEU A 120 -12.95 25.47 -9.75
N GLU A 121 -11.97 26.26 -10.21
CA GLU A 121 -12.09 27.70 -10.40
C GLU A 121 -13.30 28.07 -11.28
N SER A 122 -13.43 27.42 -12.44
CA SER A 122 -14.54 27.69 -13.35
C SER A 122 -15.90 27.36 -12.73
N TRP A 123 -15.99 26.32 -11.88
CA TRP A 123 -17.21 26.00 -11.17
C TRP A 123 -17.51 27.02 -10.07
N LEU A 124 -16.50 27.41 -9.27
CA LEU A 124 -16.63 28.41 -8.20
C LEU A 124 -17.13 29.76 -8.73
N VAL A 125 -16.67 30.18 -9.91
CA VAL A 125 -17.10 31.43 -10.54
C VAL A 125 -18.52 31.33 -11.10
N GLN A 126 -18.87 30.23 -11.76
CA GLN A 126 -20.12 30.14 -12.52
C GLN A 126 -21.32 29.62 -11.70
N TRP A 127 -21.06 28.82 -10.66
CA TRP A 127 -22.11 28.21 -9.85
C TRP A 127 -23.04 29.22 -9.17
N PRO A 128 -22.54 30.30 -8.52
CA PRO A 128 -23.42 31.29 -7.89
C PRO A 128 -24.37 31.97 -8.88
N THR A 129 -23.91 32.24 -10.10
CA THR A 129 -24.76 32.79 -11.16
C THR A 129 -25.82 31.78 -11.60
N ALA A 130 -25.43 30.53 -11.81
CA ALA A 130 -26.36 29.47 -12.19
C ALA A 130 -27.44 29.23 -11.13
N GLU A 131 -27.07 29.25 -9.85
CA GLU A 131 -28.01 29.15 -8.74
C GLU A 131 -29.00 30.32 -8.73
N ALA A 132 -28.52 31.56 -8.87
CA ALA A 132 -29.38 32.74 -8.91
C ALA A 132 -30.36 32.70 -10.10
N VAL A 133 -29.91 32.23 -11.27
CA VAL A 133 -30.74 32.08 -12.47
C VAL A 133 -31.77 30.96 -12.28
N ALA A 134 -31.38 29.80 -11.76
CA ALA A 134 -32.29 28.67 -11.53
C ALA A 134 -33.39 29.01 -10.53
N ARG A 135 -33.07 29.78 -9.47
CA ARG A 135 -34.07 30.27 -8.50
C ARG A 135 -35.08 31.24 -9.12
N LYS A 136 -34.63 32.07 -10.06
CA LYS A 136 -35.49 33.07 -10.75
C LYS A 136 -36.26 32.48 -11.92
N ASN A 137 -35.76 31.41 -12.52
CA ASN A 137 -36.37 30.74 -13.66
C ASN A 137 -36.52 29.23 -13.37
N PRO A 138 -37.65 28.83 -12.76
CA PRO A 138 -37.92 27.42 -12.45
C PRO A 138 -38.02 26.51 -13.70
N ASP A 139 -38.34 27.09 -14.87
CA ASP A 139 -38.44 26.37 -16.14
C ASP A 139 -37.08 26.25 -16.87
N LEU A 140 -35.98 26.64 -16.21
CA LEU A 140 -34.64 26.50 -16.76
C LEU A 140 -34.33 25.02 -17.04
N ALA A 141 -34.04 24.71 -18.30
CA ALA A 141 -33.64 23.36 -18.69
C ALA A 141 -32.40 22.88 -17.91
N ALA A 142 -32.54 21.79 -17.17
CA ALA A 142 -31.48 21.20 -16.34
C ALA A 142 -30.19 20.88 -17.12
N VAL A 143 -30.31 20.60 -18.43
CA VAL A 143 -29.17 20.38 -19.33
C VAL A 143 -28.18 21.55 -19.31
N LYS A 144 -28.67 22.79 -19.11
CA LYS A 144 -27.82 23.99 -19.01
C LYS A 144 -26.95 24.01 -17.75
N ILE A 145 -27.33 23.26 -16.72
CA ILE A 145 -26.58 23.17 -15.45
C ILE A 145 -25.52 22.05 -15.53
N LEU A 146 -25.73 21.03 -16.37
CA LEU A 146 -24.80 19.88 -16.47
C LEU A 146 -23.37 20.27 -16.86
N SER A 147 -23.19 21.32 -17.67
CA SER A 147 -21.85 21.79 -18.05
C SER A 147 -21.02 22.27 -16.86
N LEU A 148 -21.68 22.78 -15.81
CA LEU A 148 -21.04 23.29 -14.60
C LEU A 148 -20.46 22.16 -13.75
N VAL A 149 -20.98 20.94 -13.85
CA VAL A 149 -20.51 19.79 -13.06
C VAL A 149 -19.29 19.12 -13.70
N LYS A 150 -18.98 19.42 -14.97
CA LYS A 150 -17.84 18.83 -15.70
C LYS A 150 -16.48 18.96 -14.98
N PRO A 151 -16.10 20.14 -14.42
CA PRO A 151 -14.81 20.27 -13.74
C PRO A 151 -14.70 19.34 -12.53
N ILE A 152 -15.80 19.14 -11.80
CA ILE A 152 -15.85 18.21 -10.66
C ILE A 152 -15.66 16.78 -11.14
N MET A 153 -16.34 16.37 -12.22
CA MET A 153 -16.20 15.03 -12.78
C MET A 153 -14.79 14.74 -13.26
N GLN A 154 -14.13 15.71 -13.90
CA GLN A 154 -12.73 15.59 -14.33
C GLN A 154 -11.77 15.48 -13.14
N LEU A 155 -12.03 16.21 -12.05
CA LEU A 155 -11.25 16.12 -10.83
C LEU A 155 -11.34 14.72 -10.21
N LEU A 156 -12.55 14.16 -10.11
CA LEU A 156 -12.78 12.80 -9.62
C LEU A 156 -12.05 11.76 -10.48
N GLU A 157 -12.11 11.90 -11.81
CA GLU A 157 -11.41 11.00 -12.72
C GLU A 157 -9.88 11.07 -12.54
N ARG A 158 -9.31 12.28 -12.41
CA ARG A 158 -7.87 12.48 -12.13
C ARG A 158 -7.45 11.86 -10.80
N TRP A 159 -8.33 11.87 -9.80
CA TRP A 159 -8.10 11.20 -8.51
C TRP A 159 -8.34 9.69 -8.59
N GLY A 160 -8.63 9.12 -9.75
CA GLY A 160 -8.85 7.69 -9.92
C GLY A 160 -10.20 7.21 -9.37
N VAL A 161 -11.14 8.13 -9.12
CA VAL A 161 -12.52 7.79 -8.77
C VAL A 161 -13.27 7.45 -10.04
N GLN A 162 -13.59 6.17 -10.19
CA GLN A 162 -14.24 5.64 -11.38
C GLN A 162 -15.67 5.21 -11.06
N PRO A 163 -16.64 5.54 -11.93
CA PRO A 163 -18.01 5.12 -11.75
C PRO A 163 -18.18 3.64 -12.09
N ILE A 164 -19.13 3.01 -11.41
CA ILE A 164 -19.58 1.64 -11.67
C ILE A 164 -20.94 1.74 -12.36
N HIS A 165 -20.97 1.34 -13.64
CA HIS A 165 -22.11 1.44 -14.55
C HIS A 165 -22.62 2.87 -14.76
N SER A 166 -23.61 3.03 -15.62
CA SER A 166 -24.38 4.25 -15.86
C SER A 166 -25.81 4.09 -15.36
N VAL A 167 -26.46 5.19 -15.00
CA VAL A 167 -27.89 5.14 -14.64
C VAL A 167 -28.69 4.72 -15.87
N GLY A 168 -29.59 3.75 -15.70
CA GLY A 168 -30.36 3.19 -16.81
C GLY A 168 -29.74 1.93 -17.43
N ASP A 169 -28.51 1.57 -17.07
CA ASP A 169 -27.89 0.34 -17.55
C ASP A 169 -28.63 -0.90 -17.02
N HIS A 170 -28.65 -1.93 -17.87
CA HIS A 170 -29.23 -3.24 -17.59
C HIS A 170 -28.09 -4.25 -17.43
N VAL A 171 -27.83 -4.66 -16.19
CA VAL A 171 -26.63 -5.44 -15.83
C VAL A 171 -26.99 -6.68 -15.04
N GLY A 172 -26.10 -7.68 -15.05
CA GLY A 172 -26.24 -8.85 -14.17
C GLY A 172 -25.98 -8.45 -12.72
N TYR A 173 -26.84 -8.89 -11.81
CA TYR A 173 -26.72 -8.61 -10.39
C TYR A 173 -25.45 -9.24 -9.82
N ASP A 174 -24.72 -8.47 -9.01
CA ASP A 174 -23.49 -8.90 -8.35
C ASP A 174 -23.46 -8.26 -6.96
N PRO A 175 -23.70 -9.02 -5.88
CA PRO A 175 -23.73 -8.50 -4.51
C PRO A 175 -22.45 -7.78 -4.06
N GLN A 176 -21.31 -7.99 -4.73
CA GLN A 176 -20.06 -7.32 -4.39
C GLN A 176 -20.11 -5.83 -4.74
N ILE A 177 -20.62 -5.50 -5.93
CA ILE A 177 -20.66 -4.14 -6.49
C ILE A 177 -22.08 -3.55 -6.58
N HIS A 178 -23.11 -4.35 -6.33
CA HIS A 178 -24.52 -3.97 -6.41
C HIS A 178 -25.25 -4.07 -5.07
N GLN A 179 -26.15 -3.11 -4.83
CA GLN A 179 -27.09 -3.12 -3.72
C GLN A 179 -28.52 -3.03 -4.25
N LEU A 180 -29.34 -4.05 -3.98
CA LEU A 180 -30.75 -4.01 -4.33
C LEU A 180 -31.46 -2.95 -3.48
N ILE A 181 -32.29 -2.13 -4.14
CA ILE A 181 -33.15 -1.15 -3.47
C ILE A 181 -34.32 -1.84 -2.78
N ASP A 182 -34.85 -2.89 -3.41
CA ASP A 182 -35.97 -3.68 -2.93
C ASP A 182 -35.91 -5.10 -3.51
N GLY A 183 -36.46 -6.07 -2.77
CA GLY A 183 -36.52 -7.48 -3.14
C GLY A 183 -35.20 -8.25 -2.95
N GLN A 184 -35.18 -9.46 -3.51
CA GLN A 184 -34.02 -10.36 -3.54
C GLN A 184 -33.77 -10.80 -4.98
N ALA A 185 -32.50 -10.93 -5.37
CA ALA A 185 -32.09 -11.38 -6.69
C ALA A 185 -30.93 -12.35 -6.58
N GLU A 186 -30.90 -13.35 -7.46
CA GLU A 186 -29.75 -14.25 -7.59
C GLU A 186 -28.62 -13.58 -8.38
N ILE A 187 -27.39 -14.04 -8.16
CA ILE A 187 -26.22 -13.54 -8.91
C ILE A 187 -26.46 -13.76 -10.41
N GLY A 188 -26.21 -12.73 -11.21
CA GLY A 188 -26.44 -12.73 -12.65
C GLY A 188 -27.84 -12.30 -13.08
N THR A 189 -28.81 -12.16 -12.15
CA THR A 189 -30.16 -11.68 -12.47
C THR A 189 -30.11 -10.30 -13.11
N GLN A 190 -30.83 -10.09 -14.20
CA GLN A 190 -30.90 -8.80 -14.89
C GLN A 190 -31.56 -7.73 -13.99
N VAL A 191 -30.82 -6.66 -13.71
CA VAL A 191 -31.23 -5.54 -12.84
C VAL A 191 -30.95 -4.20 -13.52
N LEU A 192 -31.79 -3.21 -13.20
CA LEU A 192 -31.68 -1.84 -13.69
C LEU A 192 -30.90 -0.97 -12.69
N VAL A 193 -29.88 -0.27 -13.16
CA VAL A 193 -29.09 0.66 -12.35
C VAL A 193 -29.88 1.95 -12.10
N ARG A 194 -30.23 2.21 -10.84
CA ARG A 194 -30.93 3.44 -10.40
C ARG A 194 -29.98 4.51 -9.90
N TYR A 195 -28.93 4.10 -9.19
CA TYR A 195 -27.85 4.99 -8.75
C TYR A 195 -26.52 4.35 -9.06
N ARG A 196 -25.59 5.14 -9.61
CA ARG A 196 -24.25 4.67 -9.97
C ARG A 196 -23.44 4.36 -8.71
N GLY A 197 -22.61 3.33 -8.80
CA GLY A 197 -21.59 3.06 -7.79
C GLY A 197 -20.30 3.82 -8.10
N TYR A 198 -19.34 3.75 -7.19
CA TYR A 198 -18.01 4.36 -7.36
C TYR A 198 -16.93 3.48 -6.74
N ARG A 199 -15.76 3.45 -7.38
CA ARG A 199 -14.52 2.86 -6.86
C ARG A 199 -13.40 3.89 -6.90
N HIS A 200 -12.40 3.73 -6.04
CA HIS A 200 -11.15 4.46 -6.07
C HIS A 200 -10.01 3.46 -6.11
N GLY A 201 -9.40 3.30 -7.29
CA GLY A 201 -8.54 2.15 -7.59
C GLY A 201 -9.29 0.84 -7.39
N GLU A 202 -8.72 -0.07 -6.60
CA GLU A 202 -9.34 -1.37 -6.24
C GLU A 202 -10.38 -1.26 -5.12
N LYS A 203 -10.47 -0.11 -4.43
CA LYS A 203 -11.37 0.06 -3.29
C LYS A 203 -12.77 0.47 -3.76
N LEU A 204 -13.77 -0.35 -3.48
CA LEU A 204 -15.17 0.02 -3.64
C LEU A 204 -15.56 1.11 -2.62
N LEU A 205 -16.05 2.25 -3.11
CA LEU A 205 -16.56 3.34 -2.27
C LEU A 205 -18.06 3.18 -2.03
N TYR A 206 -18.80 2.98 -3.12
CA TYR A 206 -20.25 2.84 -3.09
C TYR A 206 -20.68 1.76 -4.08
N ARG A 207 -21.54 0.85 -3.62
CA ARG A 207 -22.23 -0.10 -4.50
C ARG A 207 -23.23 0.66 -5.38
N ALA A 208 -23.34 0.27 -6.64
CA ALA A 208 -24.41 0.79 -7.48
C ALA A 208 -25.74 0.26 -6.96
N ARG A 209 -26.73 1.13 -6.83
CA ARG A 209 -28.05 0.74 -6.35
C ARG A 209 -28.90 0.35 -7.53
N VAL A 210 -29.44 -0.86 -7.46
CA VAL A 210 -30.13 -1.51 -8.58
C VAL A 210 -31.53 -1.96 -8.16
N SER A 211 -32.44 -2.05 -9.13
CA SER A 211 -33.78 -2.59 -8.94
C SER A 211 -34.03 -3.75 -9.90
N LEU A 212 -34.79 -4.75 -9.48
CA LEU A 212 -35.32 -5.76 -10.40
C LEU A 212 -36.11 -5.08 -11.53
N ILE A 213 -35.97 -5.61 -12.74
CA ILE A 213 -36.78 -5.19 -13.87
C ILE A 213 -38.17 -5.79 -13.64
N LYS A 214 -39.16 -4.95 -13.34
CA LYS A 214 -40.56 -5.40 -13.39
C LYS A 214 -40.90 -5.62 -14.86
N VAL A 215 -41.03 -6.87 -15.27
CA VAL A 215 -41.65 -7.20 -16.55
C VAL A 215 -43.15 -6.93 -16.37
N GLU A 216 -43.64 -5.79 -16.85
CA GLU A 216 -45.07 -5.65 -17.12
C GLU A 216 -45.40 -6.62 -18.26
N MET A 217 -45.96 -7.79 -17.92
CA MET A 217 -46.58 -8.66 -18.92
C MET A 217 -47.83 -7.91 -19.42
N PRO A 218 -48.00 -7.72 -20.74
CA PRO A 218 -49.25 -7.16 -21.24
C PRO A 218 -50.39 -8.10 -20.84
N GLU A 219 -51.44 -7.55 -20.22
CA GLU A 219 -52.71 -8.24 -20.00
C GLU A 219 -53.21 -8.74 -21.36
N ILE A 220 -53.17 -10.06 -21.56
CA ILE A 220 -53.93 -10.70 -22.62
C ILE A 220 -55.39 -10.59 -22.19
N GLN A 221 -56.10 -9.59 -22.72
CA GLN A 221 -57.54 -9.53 -22.59
C GLN A 221 -58.14 -10.79 -23.23
N PRO A 222 -59.00 -11.56 -22.54
CA PRO A 222 -59.64 -12.71 -23.13
C PRO A 222 -60.55 -12.23 -24.27
N VAL A 223 -60.43 -12.89 -25.42
CA VAL A 223 -61.34 -12.72 -26.57
C VAL A 223 -62.74 -13.14 -26.10
N GLU A 224 -63.62 -12.17 -25.91
CA GLU A 224 -65.04 -12.45 -25.74
C GLU A 224 -65.57 -13.10 -27.02
N THR A 225 -65.98 -14.35 -26.85
CA THR A 225 -66.70 -15.14 -27.84
C THR A 225 -68.19 -14.90 -27.64
N GLU A 226 -68.89 -14.74 -28.77
CA GLU A 226 -70.34 -14.85 -28.96
C GLU A 226 -71.21 -13.70 -28.38
N ASN A 227 -72.10 -13.07 -29.14
CA ASN A 227 -73.21 -13.74 -29.79
C ASN A 227 -73.81 -12.98 -30.99
N VAL A 228 -74.15 -13.79 -31.99
CA VAL A 228 -75.12 -13.55 -33.06
C VAL A 228 -76.54 -13.63 -32.50
N THR A 229 -77.43 -12.70 -32.89
CA THR A 229 -78.88 -12.84 -33.15
C THR A 229 -79.51 -11.44 -33.15
N ALA A 230 -80.46 -11.05 -34.00
CA ALA A 230 -81.12 -11.60 -35.18
C ALA A 230 -81.73 -10.40 -35.94
#